data_AF-A0A7K3W789-F1
#
_entry.id   AF-A0A7K3W789-F1
#
_cell.length_a   1.000
_cell.length_b   1.000
_cell.length_c   1.000
_cell.angle_alpha   90.00
_cell.angle_beta   90.00
_cell.angle_gamma   90.00
#
_symmetry.space_group_name_H-M   'P 1'
#
loop_
_entity.id
_entity.type
_entity.pdbx_description
1 polymer ?
#
loop_
_entity_poly.entity_id
_entity_poly.type
_entity_poly.pdbx_seq_one_letter_code
_entity_poly.pdbx_strand_id
1 'polypeptide(L)' 'MRHPLVMGNWKLNGSRHMVNELVANLRKELAGVTGCAVAIAPPDMYLDLAKHAADGSHI' A
#
# COMPACT_ATOMS: atom_id res chain seq x y z
N MET A 1 -10.76 -9.04 21.31
CA MET A 1 -11.23 -9.09 19.91
C MET A 1 -10.04 -8.93 18.98
N ARG A 2 -10.06 -9.50 17.76
CA ARG A 2 -8.95 -9.38 16.80
C ARG A 2 -8.97 -7.99 16.14
N HIS A 3 -7.79 -7.40 15.93
CA HIS A 3 -7.65 -6.21 15.08
C HIS A 3 -7.67 -6.65 13.60
N PRO A 4 -8.49 -6.04 12.73
CA PRO A 4 -8.62 -6.48 11.35
C PRO A 4 -7.40 -6.09 10.50
N LEU A 5 -7.19 -6.86 9.43
CA LEU A 5 -6.18 -6.62 8.40
C LEU A 5 -6.85 -6.74 7.03
N VAL A 6 -6.65 -5.75 6.17
CA VAL A 6 -7.03 -5.79 4.75
C VAL A 6 -5.77 -5.74 3.91
N MET A 7 -5.62 -6.72 3.00
CA MET A 7 -4.43 -6.85 2.16
C MET A 7 -4.78 -6.80 0.67
N GLY A 8 -4.22 -5.83 -0.05
CA GLY A 8 -4.40 -5.66 -1.49
C GLY A 8 -3.35 -6.44 -2.30
N ASN A 9 -3.72 -7.61 -2.83
CA ASN A 9 -2.87 -8.38 -3.75
C ASN A 9 -2.99 -7.85 -5.19
N TRP A 10 -1.93 -7.25 -5.71
CA TRP A 10 -1.92 -6.66 -7.05
C TRP A 10 -1.74 -7.72 -8.15
N LYS A 11 -1.41 -8.97 -7.79
CA LYS A 11 -1.10 -10.05 -8.73
C LYS A 11 0.03 -9.60 -9.67
N LEU A 12 -0.08 -9.88 -10.97
CA LEU A 12 0.89 -9.47 -11.97
C LEU A 12 0.53 -8.10 -12.60
N ASN A 13 0.13 -7.12 -11.78
CA ASN A 13 -0.21 -5.77 -12.24
C ASN A 13 0.71 -4.75 -11.58
N GLY A 14 1.41 -3.96 -12.40
CA GLY A 14 2.29 -2.91 -11.90
C GLY A 14 3.12 -2.23 -12.98
N SER A 15 3.24 -0.91 -12.86
CA SER A 15 4.23 -0.09 -13.55
C SER A 15 4.80 0.92 -12.55
N ARG A 16 5.97 1.51 -12.81
CA ARG A 16 6.52 2.55 -11.94
C ARG A 16 5.54 3.71 -11.70
N HIS A 17 4.80 4.09 -12.75
CA HIS A 17 3.77 5.13 -12.66
C HIS A 17 2.63 4.70 -11.72
N MET A 18 2.08 3.50 -11.95
CA MET A 18 0.99 2.95 -11.13
C MET A 18 1.38 2.83 -9.65
N VAL A 19 2.60 2.36 -9.35
CA VAL A 19 3.08 2.21 -7.97
C VAL A 19 3.09 3.58 -7.27
N ASN A 20 3.68 4.59 -7.90
CA ASN A 20 3.77 5.92 -7.32
C ASN A 20 2.39 6.56 -7.12
N GLU A 21 1.52 6.45 -8.13
CA GLU A 21 0.20 7.06 -8.10
C GLU A 21 -0.71 6.38 -7.05
N LEU A 22 -0.79 5.04 -7.08
CA LEU A 22 -1.67 4.29 -6.19
C LEU A 22 -1.22 4.41 -4.74
N VAL A 23 0.08 4.30 -4.45
CA VAL A 23 0.57 4.42 -3.08
C VAL A 23 0.38 5.85 -2.56
N ALA A 24 0.65 6.89 -3.35
CA ALA A 24 0.42 8.27 -2.94
C ALA A 24 -1.07 8.54 -2.63
N ASN A 25 -1.97 8.04 -3.47
CA ASN A 25 -3.42 8.15 -3.23
C ASN A 25 -3.86 7.38 -1.98
N LEU A 26 -3.38 6.14 -1.79
CA LEU A 26 -3.70 5.35 -0.60
C LEU A 26 -3.24 6.04 0.69
N ARG A 27 -2.04 6.64 0.71
CA ARG A 27 -1.55 7.39 1.88
C ARG A 27 -2.48 8.53 2.26
N LYS A 28 -2.99 9.25 1.28
CA LYS A 28 -3.93 10.36 1.48
C LYS A 28 -5.27 9.86 1.99
N GLU A 29 -5.84 8.85 1.34
CA GLU A 29 -7.18 8.33 1.67
C GLU A 29 -7.22 7.57 3.00
N LEU A 30 -6.10 6.96 3.40
CA LEU A 30 -5.98 6.21 4.67
C LEU A 30 -5.49 7.08 5.84
N ALA A 31 -5.28 8.38 5.64
CA ALA A 31 -4.88 9.29 6.71
C ALA A 31 -5.95 9.30 7.82
N GLY A 32 -5.55 8.90 9.04
CA GLY A 32 -6.44 8.86 10.20
C GLY A 32 -7.21 7.55 10.39
N VAL A 33 -7.05 6.56 9.51
CA VAL A 33 -7.62 5.22 9.72
C VAL A 33 -6.79 4.48 10.77
N THR A 34 -7.40 4.20 11.93
CA THR A 34 -6.73 3.56 13.09
C THR A 34 -7.35 2.23 13.52
N GLY A 35 -8.48 1.83 12.90
CA GLY A 35 -9.24 0.64 13.26
C GLY A 35 -8.95 -0.61 12.42
N CYS A 36 -8.03 -0.53 11.46
CA CYS A 36 -7.69 -1.61 10.53
C CYS A 36 -6.25 -1.46 10.05
N ALA A 37 -5.49 -2.57 10.08
CA ALA A 37 -4.21 -2.64 9.42
C ALA A 37 -4.41 -2.77 7.90
N VAL A 38 -3.54 -2.13 7.13
CA VAL A 38 -3.54 -2.21 5.66
C VAL A 38 -2.20 -2.76 5.21
N ALA A 39 -2.21 -3.61 4.19
CA ALA A 39 -1.00 -4.08 3.52
C ALA A 39 -1.23 -4.12 1.99
N ILE A 40 -0.16 -3.94 1.23
CA ILE A 40 -0.16 -4.09 -0.23
C ILE A 40 0.86 -5.14 -0.67
N ALA A 41 0.53 -5.90 -1.71
CA ALA A 41 1.43 -6.87 -2.33
C ALA A 41 1.57 -6.55 -3.82
N PRO A 42 2.47 -5.60 -4.18
CA PRO A 42 2.85 -5.34 -5.56
C PRO A 42 3.68 -6.50 -6.14
N PRO A 43 3.85 -6.59 -7.47
CA PRO A 43 4.85 -7.48 -8.07
C PRO A 43 6.24 -7.26 -7.46
N ASP A 44 7.00 -8.35 -7.28
CA ASP A 44 8.28 -8.39 -6.55
C ASP A 44 9.26 -7.26 -6.96
N MET A 45 9.39 -7.01 -8.26
CA MET A 45 10.26 -5.96 -8.81
C MET A 45 9.93 -4.52 -8.35
N TYR A 46 8.75 -4.31 -7.77
CA TYR A 46 8.27 -3.01 -7.29
C TYR A 46 8.19 -2.92 -5.78
N LEU A 47 8.56 -3.96 -5.03
CA LEU A 47 8.47 -3.96 -3.56
C LEU A 47 9.26 -2.80 -2.95
N ASP A 48 10.49 -2.58 -3.41
CA ASP A 48 11.36 -1.51 -2.92
C ASP A 48 10.79 -0.11 -3.27
N LEU A 49 10.30 0.06 -4.50
CA LEU A 49 9.66 1.31 -4.92
C LEU A 49 8.39 1.60 -4.11
N ALA A 50 7.54 0.59 -3.91
CA ALA A 50 6.31 0.73 -3.14
C ALA A 50 6.60 1.04 -1.67
N LYS A 51 7.62 0.40 -1.09
CA LYS A 51 8.08 0.68 0.27
C LYS A 51 8.49 2.15 0.42
N HIS A 52 9.36 2.64 -0.47
CA HIS A 52 9.77 4.05 -0.46
C HIS A 52 8.59 5.02 -0.68
N ALA A 53 7.68 4.69 -1.59
CA ALA A 53 6.49 5.51 -1.82
C ALA A 53 5.54 5.55 -0.59
N ALA A 54 5.52 4.48 0.21
CA ALA A 54 4.70 4.32 1.40
C ALA A 54 5.29 4.96 2.67
N ASP A 55 6.53 5.47 2.62
CA ASP A 55 7.23 6.01 3.78
C ASP A 55 6.39 7.09 4.52
N GLY A 56 6.35 6.98 5.85
CA GLY A 56 5.57 7.86 6.72
C GLY A 56 4.06 7.60 6.73
N SER A 57 3.60 6.45 6.21
CA SER A 57 2.20 6.00 6.31
C SER A 57 2.05 4.74 7.17
N HIS A 58 0.82 4.26 7.31
CA HIS A 58 0.46 3.02 8.01
C HIS A 58 0.16 1.84 7.06
N ILE A 59 0.67 1.92 5.82
CA ILE A 59 0.54 0.90 4.76
C ILE A 59 1.78 0.00 4.76
#